data_AF-A0A346AH35-F1
#
_entry.id   AF-A0A346AH35-F1
#
_cell.length_a   1.000
_cell.length_b   1.000
_cell.length_c   1.000
_cell.angle_alpha   90.00
_cell.angle_beta   90.00
_cell.angle_gamma   90.00
#
_symmetry.space_group_name_H-M   'P 1'
#
loop_
_entity.id
_entity.type
_entity.pdbx_description
1 polymer ?
#
loop_
_entity_poly.entity_id
_entity_poly.type
_entity_poly.pdbx_seq_one_letter_code
_entity_poly.pdbx_strand_id
1 'polypeptide(L)'
;MTLPETGYTPTAEERASLDAWFEEYDAHCTKVDVERMADMAVFPLNLISDDSAGNGRSAQWDRSQFVETMSHVMGDGTAEVTFDNTRTPVFLSPSMAVVFTRSTVTTARRPTT
;
A
#
# COMPACT_ATOMS: atom_id res chain seq x y z
N MET A 1 6.17 4.17 -18.46
CA MET A 1 5.19 3.08 -18.33
C MET A 1 3.94 3.50 -19.09
N THR A 2 3.40 2.64 -19.95
CA THR A 2 2.11 2.88 -20.62
C THR A 2 1.01 2.26 -19.76
N LEU A 3 -0.05 3.01 -19.49
CA LEU A 3 -1.20 2.52 -18.71
C LEU A 3 -2.26 1.93 -19.65
N PRO A 4 -3.08 0.98 -19.18
CA PRO A 4 -4.19 0.48 -19.97
C PRO A 4 -5.26 1.56 -20.17
N GLU A 5 -5.81 1.63 -21.37
CA GLU A 5 -6.98 2.47 -21.65
C GLU A 5 -8.25 1.74 -21.20
N THR A 6 -9.01 2.36 -20.30
CA THR A 6 -10.20 1.73 -19.67
C THR A 6 -11.52 2.20 -20.29
N GLY A 7 -11.49 3.29 -21.06
CA GLY A 7 -12.70 3.95 -21.59
C GLY A 7 -13.50 4.71 -20.53
N TYR A 8 -13.03 4.76 -19.28
CA TYR A 8 -13.69 5.45 -18.19
C TYR A 8 -12.86 6.65 -17.70
N THR A 9 -13.51 7.80 -17.62
CA THR A 9 -12.91 9.04 -17.10
C THR A 9 -13.52 9.32 -15.73
N PRO A 10 -12.73 9.29 -14.64
CA PRO A 10 -13.24 9.60 -13.32
C PRO A 10 -13.62 11.07 -13.21
N THR A 11 -14.63 11.34 -12.39
CA THR A 11 -14.95 12.67 -11.90
C THR A 11 -13.87 13.18 -10.95
N ALA A 12 -13.86 14.49 -10.72
CA ALA A 12 -12.96 15.11 -9.74
C ALA A 12 -13.20 14.58 -8.32
N GLU A 13 -14.46 14.24 -7.98
CA GLU A 13 -14.83 13.71 -6.67
C GLU A 13 -14.30 12.29 -6.46
N GLU A 14 -14.43 11.40 -7.45
CA GLU A 14 -13.87 10.04 -7.38
C GLU A 14 -12.34 10.06 -7.26
N ARG A 15 -11.68 11.00 -7.97
CA ARG A 15 -10.24 11.21 -7.85
C ARG A 15 -9.84 11.66 -6.44
N ALA A 16 -10.53 12.68 -5.92
CA ALA A 16 -10.26 13.24 -4.59
C ALA A 16 -10.55 12.24 -3.46
N SER A 17 -11.61 11.43 -3.60
CA SER A 17 -11.91 10.36 -2.64
C SER A 17 -10.80 9.31 -2.59
N LEU A 18 -10.27 8.91 -3.76
CA LEU A 18 -9.14 7.97 -3.81
C LEU A 18 -7.86 8.58 -3.22
N ASP A 19 -7.59 9.86 -3.46
CA ASP A 19 -6.45 10.57 -2.84
C ASP A 19 -6.57 10.59 -1.32
N ALA A 20 -7.74 10.95 -0.79
CA ALA A 20 -7.99 10.98 0.65
C ALA A 20 -7.81 9.60 1.31
N TRP A 21 -8.24 8.51 0.65
CA TRP A 21 -8.03 7.15 1.14
C TRP A 21 -6.55 6.81 1.27
N PHE A 22 -5.71 7.21 0.31
CA PHE A 22 -4.26 6.97 0.40
C PHE A 22 -3.57 7.87 1.41
N GLU A 23 -4.01 9.13 1.57
CA GLU A 23 -3.49 10.01 2.63
C GLU A 23 -3.74 9.42 4.01
N GLU A 24 -4.93 8.86 4.25
CA GLU A 24 -5.26 8.16 5.50
C GLU A 24 -4.42 6.90 5.67
N TYR A 25 -4.31 6.06 4.63
CA TYR A 25 -3.48 4.85 4.67
C TYR A 25 -2.00 5.17 4.97
N ASP A 26 -1.43 6.19 4.33
CA ASP A 26 -0.06 6.63 4.56
C ASP A 26 0.16 7.19 5.97
N ALA A 27 -0.84 7.87 6.53
CA ALA A 27 -0.81 8.32 7.91
C ALA A 27 -0.76 7.15 8.90
N HIS A 28 -1.47 6.04 8.62
CA HIS A 28 -1.37 4.81 9.41
C HIS A 28 -0.02 4.10 9.24
N CYS A 29 0.51 4.01 8.01
CA CYS A 29 1.86 3.49 7.76
C CYS A 29 2.92 4.24 8.56
N THR A 30 2.87 5.58 8.55
CA THR A 30 3.83 6.44 9.27
C THR A 30 3.79 6.22 10.79
N LYS A 31 2.60 5.92 11.33
CA LYS A 31 2.40 5.64 12.76
C LYS A 31 2.60 4.18 13.14
N VAL A 32 2.85 3.30 12.16
CA VAL A 32 2.89 1.84 12.33
C VAL A 32 1.57 1.31 12.93
N ASP A 33 0.44 1.91 12.56
CA ASP A 33 -0.89 1.52 13.05
C ASP A 33 -1.48 0.40 12.20
N VAL A 34 -0.88 -0.79 12.33
CA VAL A 34 -1.18 -1.97 11.50
C VAL A 34 -2.63 -2.41 11.61
N GLU A 35 -3.25 -2.27 12.78
CA GLU A 35 -4.66 -2.61 12.99
C GLU A 35 -5.57 -1.70 12.15
N ARG A 36 -5.31 -0.40 12.12
CA ARG A 36 -6.07 0.53 11.28
C ARG A 36 -5.81 0.32 9.80
N MET A 37 -4.59 -0.02 9.40
CA MET A 37 -4.31 -0.42 8.03
C MET A 37 -5.14 -1.65 7.63
N ALA A 38 -5.31 -2.61 8.54
CA ALA A 38 -6.11 -3.81 8.31
C ALA A 38 -7.61 -3.48 8.20
N ASP A 39 -8.13 -2.53 8.99
CA ASP A 39 -9.52 -2.08 8.92
C ASP A 39 -9.89 -1.46 7.56
N MET A 40 -8.92 -0.87 6.85
CA MET A 40 -9.11 -0.28 5.52
C MET A 40 -9.04 -1.31 4.38
N ALA A 41 -8.56 -2.52 4.64
CA ALA A 41 -8.39 -3.56 3.63
C ALA A 41 -9.66 -4.40 3.44
N VAL A 42 -9.81 -4.97 2.24
CA VAL A 42 -10.84 -5.97 1.96
C VAL A 42 -10.20 -7.36 1.97
N PHE A 43 -10.71 -8.25 2.81
CA PHE A 43 -10.21 -9.62 2.95
C PHE A 43 -11.10 -10.64 2.21
N PRO A 44 -10.53 -11.75 1.71
CA PRO A 44 -9.11 -12.13 1.78
C PRO A 44 -8.22 -11.27 0.87
N LEU A 45 -7.05 -10.88 1.39
CA LEU A 45 -6.10 -10.05 0.66
C LEU A 45 -5.27 -10.93 -0.27
N ASN A 46 -5.32 -10.65 -1.57
CA ASN A 46 -4.49 -11.35 -2.56
C ASN A 46 -3.14 -10.66 -2.64
N LEU A 47 -2.07 -11.40 -2.34
CA LEU A 47 -0.69 -10.95 -2.46
C LEU A 47 -0.02 -11.71 -3.60
N ILE A 48 0.62 -10.96 -4.49
CA ILE A 48 1.61 -11.47 -5.43
C ILE A 48 2.87 -10.64 -5.24
N SER A 49 3.99 -11.28 -4.96
CA SER A 49 5.30 -10.65 -4.83
C SER A 49 6.31 -11.33 -5.74
N ASP A 50 7.33 -10.59 -6.15
CA ASP A 50 8.46 -11.10 -6.94
C ASP A 50 9.73 -10.37 -6.52
N ASP A 51 10.89 -10.96 -6.80
CA ASP A 51 12.19 -10.34 -6.59
C ASP A 51 12.93 -10.13 -7.92
N SER A 52 14.08 -9.46 -7.88
CA SER A 52 14.86 -9.19 -9.10
C SER A 52 15.45 -10.44 -9.76
N ALA A 53 15.39 -11.60 -9.11
CA ALA A 53 15.80 -12.89 -9.65
C ALA A 53 14.61 -13.67 -10.26
N GLY A 54 13.37 -13.14 -10.18
CA GLY A 54 12.17 -13.75 -10.72
C GLY A 54 11.55 -14.83 -9.84
N ASN A 55 11.79 -14.80 -8.52
CA ASN A 55 11.18 -15.74 -7.58
C ASN A 55 9.80 -15.30 -7.12
N GLY A 56 8.83 -15.35 -8.04
CA GLY A 56 7.44 -14.99 -7.78
C GLY A 56 6.78 -15.88 -6.72
N ARG A 57 5.99 -15.27 -5.85
CA ARG A 57 5.17 -15.92 -4.82
C ARG A 57 3.77 -15.34 -4.82
N SER A 58 2.77 -16.20 -4.59
CA SER A 58 1.39 -15.79 -4.38
C SER A 58 0.87 -16.33 -3.05
N ALA A 59 0.12 -15.50 -2.33
CA ALA A 59 -0.56 -15.88 -1.09
C ALA A 59 -1.93 -15.21 -1.00
N GLN A 60 -2.79 -15.79 -0.18
CA GLN A 60 -4.00 -15.12 0.32
C GLN A 60 -3.86 -14.99 1.83
N TRP A 61 -4.08 -13.78 2.34
CA TRP A 61 -4.05 -13.50 3.76
C TRP A 61 -5.44 -13.18 4.26
N ASP A 62 -5.78 -13.74 5.42
CA ASP A 62 -6.84 -13.19 6.25
C ASP A 62 -6.34 -11.96 7.04
N ARG A 63 -7.24 -11.34 7.81
CA ARG A 63 -6.91 -10.16 8.62
C ARG A 63 -5.82 -10.45 9.64
N SER A 64 -5.84 -11.60 10.30
CA SER A 64 -4.85 -11.95 11.32
C SER A 64 -3.46 -12.10 10.71
N GLN A 65 -3.35 -12.78 9.57
CA GLN A 65 -2.09 -12.95 8.84
C GLN A 65 -1.52 -11.62 8.35
N PHE A 66 -2.38 -10.71 7.88
CA PHE A 66 -1.97 -9.35 7.52
C PHE A 66 -1.39 -8.60 8.71
N VAL A 67 -2.09 -8.59 9.86
CA VAL A 67 -1.64 -7.87 11.05
C VAL A 67 -0.32 -8.43 11.58
N GLU A 68 -0.22 -9.76 11.67
CA GLU A 68 1.00 -10.43 12.14
C GLU A 68 2.19 -10.09 11.24
N THR A 69 2.01 -10.22 9.92
CA THR A 69 3.09 -10.00 8.95
C THR A 69 3.51 -8.53 8.90
N MET A 70 2.55 -7.61 8.83
CA MET A 70 2.84 -6.18 8.74
C MET A 70 3.47 -5.63 10.02
N SER A 71 3.09 -6.14 11.20
CA SER A 71 3.76 -5.81 12.47
C SER A 71 5.22 -6.27 12.47
N HIS A 72 5.51 -7.41 11.85
CA HIS A 72 6.89 -7.87 11.70
C HIS A 72 7.69 -7.01 10.73
N VAL A 73 7.12 -6.65 9.58
CA VAL A 73 7.79 -5.86 8.53
C VAL A 73 8.08 -4.43 8.97
N MET A 74 7.11 -3.77 9.61
CA MET A 74 7.26 -2.40 10.09
C MET A 74 8.15 -2.32 11.35
N GLY A 75 8.38 -3.45 12.01
CA GLY A 75 9.18 -3.56 13.23
C GLY A 75 8.47 -2.95 14.45
N ASP A 76 9.24 -2.74 15.53
CA ASP A 76 8.78 -2.14 16.78
C ASP A 76 8.76 -0.59 16.76
N GLY A 77 8.90 0.02 15.58
CA GLY A 77 8.97 1.47 15.42
C GLY A 77 10.31 2.11 15.83
N THR A 78 11.36 1.31 16.05
CA THR A 78 12.70 1.83 16.43
C THR A 78 13.53 2.36 15.27
N ALA A 79 13.22 1.94 14.04
CA ALA A 79 13.81 2.47 12.82
C ALA A 79 12.95 3.61 12.27
N GLU A 80 13.59 4.68 11.83
CA GLU A 80 12.90 5.71 11.06
C GLU A 80 12.70 5.16 9.65
N VAL A 81 11.43 4.94 9.28
CA VAL A 81 11.03 4.49 7.94
C VAL A 81 10.44 5.67 7.19
N THR A 82 11.03 6.01 6.05
CA THR A 82 10.50 7.04 5.14
C THR A 82 10.01 6.38 3.86
N PHE A 83 8.80 6.74 3.43
CA PHE A 83 8.19 6.26 2.20
C PHE A 83 8.08 7.43 1.21
N ASP A 84 8.73 7.29 0.05
CA ASP A 84 8.53 8.17 -1.11
C ASP A 84 7.65 7.44 -2.13
N ASN A 85 6.35 7.76 -2.15
CA ASN A 85 5.36 7.08 -2.97
C ASN A 85 4.92 7.97 -4.14
N THR A 86 5.08 7.48 -5.36
CA THR A 86 4.42 8.04 -6.55
C THR A 86 3.31 7.09 -6.99
N ARG A 87 2.06 7.55 -6.96
CA ARG A 87 0.87 6.76 -7.33
C ARG A 87 0.34 7.16 -8.69
N THR A 88 -0.09 6.18 -9.47
CA THR A 88 -0.69 6.36 -10.77
C THR A 88 -1.97 5.52 -10.84
N PRO A 89 -3.13 6.11 -10.50
CA PRO A 89 -4.40 5.43 -10.50
C PRO A 89 -4.95 5.25 -11.92
N VAL A 90 -5.58 4.10 -12.16
CA VAL A 90 -6.29 3.75 -13.39
C VAL A 90 -7.70 3.32 -13.01
N PHE A 91 -8.68 4.17 -13.29
CA PHE A 91 -10.07 3.91 -12.95
C PHE A 91 -10.72 3.00 -13.99
N LEU A 92 -11.34 1.92 -13.51
CA LEU A 92 -12.09 0.96 -14.32
C LEU A 92 -13.59 1.30 -14.32
N SER A 93 -14.09 1.90 -13.24
CA SER A 93 -15.48 2.30 -13.04
C SER A 93 -15.56 3.32 -11.88
N PRO A 94 -16.76 3.87 -11.56
CA PRO A 94 -16.98 4.69 -10.36
C PRO A 94 -16.59 4.00 -9.04
N SER A 95 -16.61 2.66 -9.01
CA SER A 95 -16.42 1.86 -7.80
C SER A 95 -15.09 1.12 -7.75
N MET A 96 -14.23 1.24 -8.78
CA MET A 96 -13.00 0.45 -8.86
C MET A 96 -11.88 1.17 -9.60
N ALA A 97 -10.71 1.21 -8.96
CA ALA A 97 -9.47 1.68 -9.55
C ALA A 97 -8.33 0.70 -9.27
N VAL A 98 -7.41 0.57 -10.22
CA VAL A 98 -6.13 -0.13 -10.08
C VAL A 98 -5.06 0.93 -9.91
N VAL A 99 -4.26 0.83 -8.85
CA VAL A 99 -3.27 1.87 -8.53
C VAL A 99 -1.87 1.30 -8.64
N PHE A 100 -1.09 1.86 -9.55
CA PHE A 100 0.31 1.55 -9.69
C PHE A 100 1.11 2.47 -8.78
N THR A 101 1.80 1.90 -7.80
CA THR A 101 2.63 2.67 -6.86
C THR A 101 4.10 2.35 -7.12
N ARG A 102 4.88 3.39 -7.42
CA ARG A 102 6.34 3.34 -7.35
C ARG A 102 6.73 3.90 -5.99
N SER A 103 7.33 3.07 -5.15
CA SER A 103 7.75 3.44 -3.80
C SER A 103 9.26 3.33 -3.65
N THR A 104 9.88 4.29 -2.96
CA THR A 104 11.21 4.14 -2.38
C THR A 104 11.07 4.12 -0.86
N VAL A 105 11.49 3.02 -0.23
CA VAL A 105 11.47 2.88 1.23
C VAL A 105 12.88 3.02 1.76
N THR A 106 13.09 3.97 2.66
CA THR A 106 14.38 4.18 3.34
C THR A 106 14.23 3.83 4.81
N THR A 107 15.13 3.01 5.33
CA THR A 107 15.21 2.64 6.74
C THR A 107 16.51 3.19 7.33
N ALA A 108 16.40 4.07 8.32
CA ALA A 108 17.54 4.58 9.08
C ALA A 108 17.49 4.05 10.53
N ARG A 109 18.61 3.50 11.00
CA ARG A 109 18.75 3.12 12.40
C ARG A 109 19.04 4.38 13.23
N ARG A 110 18.22 4.68 14.24
CA ARG A 110 18.59 5.71 15.22
C ARG A 110 19.88 5.31 15.94
N PRO A 111 20.88 6.21 16.07
CA PRO A 111 22.09 5.90 16.82
C PRO A 111 21.72 5.60 18.27
N THR A 112 22.18 4.47 18.79
CA THR A 112 22.10 4.12 20.21
C THR A 112 23.06 5.03 20.97
N THR A 113 22.54 5.96 21.76
CA THR A 113 23.30 6.73 22.75
C THR A 113 23.50 5.92 24.03
#